data_AF-A0A4R2CM99-F1
#
_entry.id   AF-A0A4R2CM99-F1
#
_cell.length_a   1.000
_cell.length_b   1.000
_cell.length_c   1.000
_cell.angle_alpha   90.00
_cell.angle_beta   90.00
_cell.angle_gamma   90.00
#
_symmetry.space_group_name_H-M   'P 1'
#
loop_
_entity.id
_entity.type
_entity.pdbx_description
1 polymer ?
#
loop_
_entity_poly.entity_id
_entity_poly.type
_entity_poly.pdbx_seq_one_letter_code
_entity_poly.pdbx_strand_id
1 'polypeptide(L)'
;MRKIVLGLLAATAVGAPIAMAASSANAAVTYDDKSVGTVDKGDVQTLFGLNDNALQNAVKDGKITFTSKYQMDNNANAWTCSDGSTQKWTLRTVQSRALNVTTIVNKSANKVTGFTLSGIDETKGGTFFSGERIGSLFTCPAGSSPTSYYVPQTPAEQFVNTVLPGVQVTYNGTTYDLPNTPAPVPVP
;
A
#
# COMPACT_ATOMS: atom_id res chain seq x y z
N MET A 1 17.49 59.67 41.89
CA MET A 1 17.11 58.25 41.70
C MET A 1 15.62 58.17 41.43
N ARG A 2 15.21 57.81 40.21
CA ARG A 2 13.90 57.20 39.89
C ARG A 2 14.02 56.61 38.47
N LYS A 3 13.98 55.28 38.41
CA LYS A 3 14.09 54.47 37.19
C LYS A 3 12.67 54.29 36.64
N ILE A 4 12.45 54.56 35.36
CA ILE A 4 11.23 54.16 34.64
C ILE A 4 11.64 53.13 33.60
N VAL A 5 11.14 51.91 33.82
CA VAL A 5 11.24 50.73 32.96
C VAL A 5 10.13 50.85 31.92
N LEU A 6 10.50 50.88 30.63
CA LEU A 6 9.55 50.80 29.51
C LEU A 6 9.65 49.41 28.89
N GLY A 7 8.51 48.71 28.95
CA GLY A 7 8.38 47.29 28.73
C GLY A 7 8.37 46.85 27.27
N LEU A 8 8.79 45.59 27.11
CA LEU A 8 8.59 44.72 25.97
C LEU A 8 7.13 44.70 25.50
N LEU A 9 6.92 44.90 24.20
CA LEU A 9 5.76 44.37 23.47
C LEU A 9 6.27 43.27 22.55
N ALA A 10 6.09 42.02 22.98
CA ALA A 10 6.30 40.84 22.15
C ALA A 10 5.08 40.68 21.24
N ALA A 11 5.26 40.88 19.93
CA ALA A 11 4.26 40.56 18.93
C ALA A 11 4.30 39.04 18.67
N THR A 12 3.34 38.32 19.23
CA THR A 12 3.09 36.91 18.87
C THR A 12 2.38 36.87 17.52
N ALA A 13 3.15 36.65 16.45
CA ALA A 13 2.60 36.32 15.14
C ALA A 13 1.96 34.93 15.22
N VAL A 14 0.63 34.89 15.29
CA VAL A 14 -0.16 33.66 15.14
C VAL A 14 -0.07 33.25 13.67
N GLY A 15 0.90 32.39 13.35
CA GLY A 15 0.97 31.71 12.07
C GLY A 15 -0.19 30.75 11.92
N ALA A 16 -1.24 31.18 11.22
CA ALA A 16 -2.29 30.28 10.78
C ALA A 16 -1.65 29.18 9.91
N PRO A 17 -1.90 27.89 10.18
CA PRO A 17 -1.48 26.84 9.27
C PRO A 17 -2.24 27.05 7.96
N ILE A 18 -1.52 27.47 6.91
CA ILE A 18 -2.01 27.40 5.54
C ILE A 18 -2.19 25.91 5.29
N ALA A 19 -3.43 25.44 5.43
CA ALA A 19 -3.83 24.13 4.95
C ALA A 19 -3.59 24.15 3.44
N MET A 20 -2.43 23.63 3.02
CA MET A 20 -2.18 23.34 1.63
C MET A 20 -3.24 22.32 1.24
N ALA A 21 -4.26 22.78 0.52
CA ALA A 21 -5.19 21.91 -0.17
C ALA A 21 -4.33 21.02 -1.06
N ALA A 22 -4.18 19.76 -0.67
CA ALA A 22 -3.53 18.76 -1.49
C ALA A 22 -4.36 18.64 -2.76
N SER A 23 -3.93 19.33 -3.81
CA SER A 23 -4.38 19.04 -5.17
C SER A 23 -3.97 17.60 -5.42
N SER A 24 -4.94 16.70 -5.40
CA SER A 24 -4.75 15.30 -5.75
C SER A 24 -4.30 15.24 -7.21
N ALA A 25 -2.99 15.21 -7.41
CA ALA A 25 -2.41 14.80 -8.67
C ALA A 25 -2.84 13.35 -8.88
N ASN A 26 -3.61 13.11 -9.95
CA ASN A 26 -4.06 11.78 -10.34
C ASN A 26 -2.85 11.02 -10.89
N ALA A 27 -1.98 10.56 -10.01
CA ALA A 27 -1.08 9.46 -10.33
C ALA A 27 -1.92 8.26 -10.75
N ALA A 28 -1.51 7.63 -11.84
CA ALA A 28 -2.24 6.53 -12.45
C ALA A 28 -1.34 5.32 -12.51
N VAL A 29 -1.37 4.46 -11.48
CA VAL A 29 -0.70 3.17 -11.57
C VAL A 29 -1.54 2.24 -12.45
N THR A 30 -1.09 2.01 -13.68
CA THR A 30 -1.65 0.98 -14.55
C THR A 30 -1.11 -0.37 -14.07
N TYR A 31 -1.95 -1.22 -13.48
CA TYR A 31 -1.56 -2.57 -13.02
C TYR A 31 -2.04 -3.66 -13.99
N ASP A 32 -1.19 -4.63 -14.31
CA ASP A 32 -1.60 -5.89 -14.92
C ASP A 32 -1.76 -7.02 -13.89
N ASP A 33 -2.32 -8.15 -14.32
CA ASP A 33 -2.53 -9.36 -13.50
C ASP A 33 -1.21 -9.98 -12.97
N LYS A 34 -0.05 -9.48 -13.40
CA LYS A 34 1.29 -9.91 -12.97
C LYS A 34 1.91 -8.93 -11.98
N SER A 35 1.13 -7.99 -11.45
CA SER A 35 1.60 -6.96 -10.52
C SER A 35 2.71 -6.08 -11.10
N VAL A 36 2.70 -5.87 -12.42
CA VAL A 36 3.57 -4.91 -13.09
C VAL A 36 2.78 -3.63 -13.33
N GLY A 37 3.39 -2.48 -13.00
CA GLY A 37 2.78 -1.19 -13.30
C GLY A 37 3.76 -0.07 -13.53
N THR A 38 3.28 1.05 -14.06
CA THR A 38 4.11 2.23 -14.33
C THR A 38 3.69 3.40 -13.47
N VAL A 39 4.67 4.20 -13.04
CA VAL A 39 4.45 5.48 -12.35
C VAL A 39 5.18 6.57 -13.11
N ASP A 40 4.49 7.63 -13.47
CA ASP A 40 5.09 8.76 -14.17
C ASP A 40 5.90 9.63 -13.21
N LYS A 41 6.98 10.24 -13.71
CA LYS A 41 7.77 11.14 -12.87
C LYS A 41 6.97 12.32 -12.35
N GLY A 42 6.01 12.81 -13.14
CA GLY A 42 5.21 13.99 -12.82
C GLY A 42 4.38 13.78 -11.56
N ASP A 43 3.93 12.54 -11.35
CA ASP A 43 3.19 12.13 -10.17
C ASP A 43 4.05 12.26 -8.93
N VAL A 44 5.22 11.61 -8.94
CA VAL A 44 6.16 11.66 -7.82
C VAL A 44 6.62 13.09 -7.54
N GLN A 45 6.86 13.89 -8.59
CA GLN A 45 7.23 15.29 -8.46
C GLN A 45 6.14 16.13 -7.81
N THR A 46 4.91 16.01 -8.28
CA THR A 46 3.79 16.80 -7.73
C THR A 46 3.51 16.41 -6.29
N LEU A 47 3.58 15.12 -6.01
CA LEU A 47 3.21 14.53 -4.74
C LEU A 47 4.22 14.84 -3.62
N PHE A 48 5.51 15.00 -3.94
CA PHE A 48 6.55 15.40 -2.99
C PHE A 48 7.08 16.83 -3.19
N GLY A 49 6.51 17.61 -4.10
CA GLY A 49 6.97 18.96 -4.43
C GLY A 49 8.40 19.01 -5.00
N LEU A 50 8.81 17.97 -5.73
CA LEU A 50 10.17 17.86 -6.29
C LEU A 50 10.26 18.52 -7.67
N ASN A 51 11.28 19.35 -7.88
CA ASN A 51 11.67 19.73 -9.24
C ASN A 51 12.45 18.59 -9.93
N ASP A 52 12.76 18.74 -11.22
CA ASP A 52 13.43 17.70 -12.01
C ASP A 52 14.78 17.30 -11.40
N ASN A 53 15.61 18.28 -11.02
CA ASN A 53 16.92 18.01 -10.42
C ASN A 53 16.81 17.27 -9.08
N ALA A 54 15.86 17.67 -8.22
CA ALA A 54 15.62 17.02 -6.94
C ALA A 54 15.16 15.57 -7.11
N LEU A 55 14.27 15.31 -8.08
CA LEU A 55 13.86 13.95 -8.41
C LEU A 55 15.04 13.11 -8.91
N GLN A 56 15.84 13.61 -9.87
CA GLN A 56 16.98 12.86 -10.40
C GLN A 56 17.96 12.48 -9.27
N ASN A 57 18.24 13.41 -8.36
CA ASN A 57 19.12 13.16 -7.21
C ASN A 57 18.48 12.15 -6.24
N ALA A 58 17.18 12.28 -5.94
CA ALA A 58 16.48 11.34 -5.08
C ALA A 58 16.48 9.91 -5.62
N VAL A 59 16.31 9.75 -6.93
CA VAL A 59 16.40 8.44 -7.60
C VAL A 59 17.82 7.89 -7.55
N LYS A 60 18.83 8.71 -7.86
CA LYS A 60 20.25 8.31 -7.82
C LYS A 60 20.68 7.89 -6.41
N ASP A 61 20.19 8.57 -5.38
CA ASP A 61 20.45 8.26 -3.98
C ASP A 61 19.65 7.05 -3.45
N GLY A 62 18.76 6.47 -4.26
CA GLY A 62 17.88 5.37 -3.84
C GLY A 62 16.87 5.76 -2.77
N LYS A 63 16.50 7.04 -2.69
CA LYS A 63 15.58 7.58 -1.66
C LYS A 63 14.10 7.40 -1.97
N ILE A 64 13.78 6.98 -3.20
CA ILE A 64 12.40 6.74 -3.64
C ILE A 64 12.16 5.24 -3.61
N THR A 65 11.24 4.79 -2.78
CA THR A 65 10.83 3.39 -2.71
C THR A 65 9.33 3.27 -2.96
N PHE A 66 8.92 2.14 -3.52
CA PHE A 66 7.53 1.84 -3.77
C PHE A 66 7.16 0.58 -3.01
N THR A 67 6.01 0.56 -2.36
CA THR A 67 5.48 -0.59 -1.65
C THR A 67 4.06 -0.90 -2.11
N SER A 68 3.70 -2.18 -2.09
CA SER A 68 2.33 -2.63 -2.30
C SER A 68 1.86 -3.40 -1.06
N LYS A 69 0.55 -3.38 -0.83
CA LYS A 69 -0.10 -4.16 0.22
C LYS A 69 -0.66 -5.44 -0.37
N TYR A 70 -0.55 -6.51 0.39
CA TYR A 70 -1.15 -7.80 0.04
C TYR A 70 -1.85 -8.36 1.27
N GLN A 71 -2.93 -9.09 1.00
CA GLN A 71 -3.72 -9.79 1.96
C GLN A 71 -3.40 -11.28 1.86
N MET A 72 -3.15 -11.91 3.01
CA MET A 72 -3.03 -13.35 3.14
C MET A 72 -4.16 -13.83 4.04
N ASP A 73 -5.05 -14.65 3.49
CA ASP A 73 -6.13 -15.32 4.20
C ASP A 73 -5.71 -16.76 4.52
N ASN A 74 -5.47 -17.03 5.81
CA ASN A 74 -5.25 -18.38 6.31
C ASN A 74 -6.59 -19.02 6.70
N ASN A 75 -7.03 -19.98 5.89
CA ASN A 75 -8.29 -20.71 5.97
C ASN A 75 -8.15 -22.12 6.57
N ALA A 76 -7.00 -22.47 7.17
CA ALA A 76 -6.69 -23.81 7.65
C ALA A 76 -7.69 -24.35 8.71
N ASN A 77 -8.44 -23.46 9.36
CA ASN A 77 -9.45 -23.82 10.34
C ASN A 77 -10.81 -23.98 9.65
N ALA A 78 -11.04 -25.15 9.07
CA ALA A 78 -12.33 -25.52 8.47
C ALA A 78 -12.95 -26.73 9.19
N TRP A 79 -14.27 -26.73 9.33
CA TRP A 79 -15.05 -27.82 9.93
C TRP A 79 -16.32 -28.08 9.13
N THR A 80 -16.81 -29.32 9.18
CA THR A 80 -18.13 -29.66 8.65
C THR A 80 -19.19 -29.50 9.74
N CYS A 81 -20.39 -29.13 9.34
CA CYS A 81 -21.58 -29.10 10.17
C CYS A 81 -22.49 -30.32 9.87
N SER A 82 -23.45 -30.59 10.75
CA SER A 82 -24.38 -31.71 10.63
C SER A 82 -25.35 -31.60 9.45
N ASP A 83 -25.54 -30.39 8.91
CA ASP A 83 -26.26 -30.14 7.65
C ASP A 83 -25.43 -30.40 6.40
N GLY A 84 -24.17 -30.82 6.54
CA GLY A 84 -23.24 -31.04 5.45
C GLY A 84 -22.53 -29.78 4.95
N SER A 85 -22.81 -28.60 5.50
CA SER A 85 -22.08 -27.38 5.17
C SER A 85 -20.66 -27.41 5.73
N THR A 86 -19.73 -26.79 4.99
CA THR A 86 -18.37 -26.53 5.48
C THR A 86 -18.27 -25.08 5.89
N GLN A 87 -17.88 -24.86 7.14
CA GLN A 87 -17.62 -23.55 7.70
C GLN A 87 -16.12 -23.39 7.89
N LYS A 88 -15.65 -22.14 7.92
CA LYS A 88 -14.25 -21.83 8.16
C LYS A 88 -14.09 -20.58 9.00
N TRP A 89 -12.97 -20.54 9.70
CA TRP A 89 -12.49 -19.39 10.42
C TRP A 89 -11.21 -18.90 9.71
N THR A 90 -11.25 -17.67 9.22
CA THR A 90 -10.16 -17.09 8.44
C THR A 90 -9.33 -16.14 9.30
N LEU A 91 -8.03 -16.40 9.35
CA LEU A 91 -7.04 -15.44 9.82
C LEU A 91 -6.57 -14.61 8.64
N ARG A 92 -7.08 -13.39 8.54
CA ARG A 92 -6.66 -12.45 7.52
C ARG A 92 -5.52 -11.60 8.04
N THR A 93 -4.44 -11.52 7.28
CA THR A 93 -3.34 -10.60 7.56
C THR A 93 -3.10 -9.72 6.34
N VAL A 94 -2.97 -8.42 6.56
CA VAL A 94 -2.46 -7.51 5.55
C VAL A 94 -1.00 -7.28 5.87
N GLN A 95 -0.18 -7.31 4.84
CA GLN A 95 1.24 -7.08 4.93
C GLN A 95 1.66 -6.15 3.79
N SER A 96 2.79 -5.48 3.94
CA SER A 96 3.38 -4.60 2.93
C SER A 96 4.71 -5.17 2.41
N ARG A 97 4.98 -4.92 1.12
CA ARG A 97 6.21 -5.34 0.44
C ARG A 97 6.75 -4.22 -0.40
N ALA A 98 8.08 -4.08 -0.40
CA ALA A 98 8.77 -3.28 -1.39
C ALA A 98 8.61 -3.92 -2.78
N LEU A 99 8.32 -3.10 -3.77
CA LEU A 99 8.27 -3.49 -5.17
C LEU A 99 9.67 -3.40 -5.77
N ASN A 100 9.94 -4.22 -6.77
CA ASN A 100 11.13 -4.07 -7.60
C ASN A 100 10.91 -2.90 -8.56
N VAL A 101 11.82 -1.93 -8.50
CA VAL A 101 11.70 -0.67 -9.26
C VAL A 101 12.77 -0.62 -10.32
N THR A 102 12.37 -0.46 -11.57
CA THR A 102 13.25 -0.13 -12.69
C THR A 102 12.95 1.28 -13.15
N THR A 103 13.97 2.13 -13.29
CA THR A 103 13.78 3.51 -13.77
C THR A 103 13.61 3.53 -15.29
N ILE A 104 12.65 4.32 -15.75
CA ILE A 104 12.49 4.62 -17.18
C ILE A 104 13.29 5.87 -17.46
N VAL A 105 14.22 5.81 -18.42
CA VAL A 105 15.14 6.92 -18.74
C VAL A 105 14.96 7.35 -20.18
N ASN A 106 14.77 8.65 -20.40
CA ASN A 106 14.93 9.24 -21.73
C ASN A 106 16.41 9.26 -22.08
N LYS A 107 16.81 8.40 -23.02
CA LYS A 107 18.23 8.22 -23.43
C LYS A 107 18.87 9.49 -23.98
N SER A 108 18.11 10.36 -24.66
CA SER A 108 18.63 11.60 -25.25
C SER A 108 18.96 12.65 -24.21
N ALA A 109 18.17 12.73 -23.12
CA ALA A 109 18.39 13.68 -22.04
C ALA A 109 19.14 13.09 -20.84
N ASN A 110 19.32 11.77 -20.80
CA ASN A 110 19.79 11.00 -19.64
C ASN A 110 19.01 11.36 -18.35
N LYS A 111 17.69 11.45 -18.47
CA LYS A 111 16.78 11.83 -17.37
C LYS A 111 15.76 10.75 -17.12
N VAL A 112 15.52 10.45 -15.84
CA VAL A 112 14.40 9.62 -15.41
C VAL A 112 13.09 10.29 -15.83
N THR A 113 12.20 9.53 -16.47
CA THR A 113 10.85 9.94 -16.91
C THR A 113 9.75 9.19 -16.19
N GLY A 114 10.06 8.08 -15.51
CA GLY A 114 9.09 7.30 -14.74
C GLY A 114 9.72 6.06 -14.14
N PHE A 115 8.87 5.16 -13.66
CA PHE A 115 9.24 3.94 -12.96
C PHE A 115 8.40 2.78 -13.46
N THR A 116 9.03 1.64 -13.72
CA THR A 116 8.37 0.35 -13.87
C THR A 116 8.47 -0.40 -12.55
N LEU A 117 7.32 -0.73 -11.99
CA LEU A 117 7.15 -1.49 -10.76
C LEU A 117 6.89 -2.94 -11.13
N SER A 118 7.50 -3.88 -10.41
CA SER A 118 7.31 -5.30 -10.62
C SER A 118 7.52 -6.09 -9.32
N GLY A 119 7.19 -7.39 -9.35
CA GLY A 119 7.76 -8.35 -8.41
C GLY A 119 7.05 -8.44 -7.06
N ILE A 120 5.73 -8.58 -7.06
CA ILE A 120 5.09 -9.25 -5.92
C ILE A 120 5.43 -10.74 -6.06
N ASP A 121 6.58 -11.13 -5.52
CA ASP A 121 6.93 -12.53 -5.35
C ASP A 121 6.06 -13.11 -4.23
N GLU A 122 4.90 -13.66 -4.58
CA GLU A 122 3.91 -14.22 -3.64
C GLU A 122 4.49 -15.30 -2.73
N THR A 123 5.64 -15.88 -3.10
CA THR A 123 6.30 -16.94 -2.31
C THR A 123 7.14 -16.41 -1.15
N LYS A 124 7.52 -15.12 -1.19
CA LYS A 124 8.22 -14.49 -0.07
C LYS A 124 7.22 -14.10 1.02
N GLY A 125 7.69 -13.81 2.23
CA GLY A 125 6.93 -13.09 3.25
C GLY A 125 7.12 -11.58 3.11
N GLY A 126 6.51 -10.78 3.97
CA GLY A 126 6.74 -9.34 4.03
C GLY A 126 6.33 -8.76 5.37
N THR A 127 6.21 -7.44 5.46
CA THR A 127 6.07 -6.76 6.74
C THR A 127 4.62 -6.75 7.19
N PHE A 128 4.34 -7.25 8.40
CA PHE A 128 2.99 -7.19 8.97
C PHE A 128 2.48 -5.75 9.04
N PHE A 129 1.27 -5.54 8.52
CA PHE A 129 0.60 -4.25 8.51
C PHE A 129 -0.63 -4.27 9.43
N SER A 130 -1.51 -5.26 9.25
CA SER A 130 -2.68 -5.46 10.11
C SER A 130 -3.14 -6.91 10.07
N GLY A 131 -4.06 -7.27 10.97
CA GLY A 131 -4.70 -8.58 10.93
C GLY A 131 -6.07 -8.55 11.57
N GLU A 132 -6.93 -9.42 11.09
CA GLU A 132 -8.28 -9.61 11.62
C GLU A 132 -8.68 -11.09 11.62
N ARG A 133 -9.64 -11.40 12.47
CA ARG A 133 -10.24 -12.72 12.58
C ARG A 133 -11.64 -12.65 11.96
N ILE A 134 -11.87 -13.41 10.90
CA ILE A 134 -13.15 -13.41 10.18
C ILE A 134 -13.89 -14.70 10.47
N GLY A 135 -15.16 -14.56 10.88
CA GLY A 135 -15.99 -15.65 11.34
C GLY A 135 -15.74 -16.00 12.82
N SER A 136 -16.46 -17.01 13.28
CA SER A 136 -16.40 -17.50 14.66
C SER A 136 -16.06 -18.98 14.65
N LEU A 137 -15.14 -19.37 15.54
CA LEU A 137 -14.74 -20.75 15.72
C LEU A 137 -15.96 -21.62 16.02
N PHE A 138 -16.07 -22.76 15.32
CA PHE A 138 -17.10 -23.79 15.55
C PHE A 138 -18.55 -23.32 15.40
N THR A 139 -18.78 -22.21 14.70
CA THR A 139 -20.14 -21.74 14.43
C THR A 139 -20.70 -22.47 13.21
N CYS A 140 -21.89 -23.05 13.37
CA CYS A 140 -22.66 -23.69 12.31
C CYS A 140 -23.97 -22.91 12.10
N PRO A 141 -24.65 -23.10 10.96
CA PRO A 141 -26.00 -22.58 10.76
C PRO A 141 -26.95 -23.01 11.90
N ALA A 142 -27.99 -22.21 12.14
CA ALA A 142 -28.95 -22.51 13.20
C ALA A 142 -29.58 -23.90 12.99
N GLY A 143 -29.59 -24.71 14.05
CA GLY A 143 -30.07 -26.10 13.99
C GLY A 143 -29.00 -27.13 13.61
N SER A 144 -27.77 -26.71 13.33
CA SER A 144 -26.65 -27.58 13.00
C SER A 144 -25.55 -27.53 14.06
N SER A 145 -24.82 -28.64 14.22
CA SER A 145 -23.66 -28.75 15.10
C SER A 145 -22.40 -29.12 14.33
N PRO A 146 -21.19 -28.74 14.79
CA PRO A 146 -19.94 -29.21 14.20
C PRO A 146 -19.86 -30.75 14.25
N THR A 147 -19.50 -31.39 13.15
CA THR A 147 -19.42 -32.87 13.03
C THR A 147 -17.99 -33.38 12.82
N SER A 148 -17.11 -32.59 12.22
CA SER A 148 -15.70 -32.94 12.09
C SER A 148 -14.81 -31.72 12.30
N TYR A 149 -13.63 -31.94 12.85
CA TYR A 149 -12.60 -30.93 12.96
C TYR A 149 -11.55 -31.20 11.88
N TYR A 150 -11.17 -30.15 11.14
CA TYR A 150 -10.26 -30.18 10.01
C TYR A 150 -10.80 -30.89 8.76
N VAL A 151 -11.42 -30.09 7.89
CA VAL A 151 -11.57 -30.47 6.48
C VAL A 151 -10.18 -30.47 5.84
N PRO A 152 -9.73 -31.58 5.21
CA PRO A 152 -8.47 -31.59 4.48
C PRO A 152 -8.48 -30.50 3.40
N GLN A 153 -7.43 -29.67 3.41
CA GLN A 153 -7.25 -28.59 2.47
C GLN A 153 -5.84 -28.66 1.89
N THR A 154 -5.71 -28.36 0.61
CA THR A 154 -4.43 -28.12 -0.03
C THR A 154 -3.79 -26.82 0.49
N PRO A 155 -2.46 -26.66 0.39
CA PRO A 155 -1.81 -25.40 0.75
C PRO A 155 -2.38 -24.17 0.02
N ALA A 156 -2.82 -24.33 -1.23
CA ALA A 156 -3.43 -23.26 -2.01
C ALA A 156 -4.81 -22.83 -1.47
N GLU A 157 -5.58 -23.76 -0.91
CA GLU A 157 -6.87 -23.46 -0.25
C GLU A 157 -6.68 -22.85 1.14
N GLN A 158 -5.64 -23.30 1.85
CA GLN A 158 -5.29 -22.81 3.17
C GLN A 158 -4.75 -21.38 3.12
N PHE A 159 -3.87 -21.06 2.17
CA PHE A 159 -3.20 -19.77 2.10
C PHE A 159 -3.56 -19.07 0.79
N VAL A 160 -4.59 -18.23 0.87
CA VAL A 160 -5.01 -17.41 -0.27
C VAL A 160 -4.33 -16.06 -0.16
N ASN A 161 -3.44 -15.78 -1.10
CA ASN A 161 -2.84 -14.45 -1.25
C ASN A 161 -3.65 -13.61 -2.23
N THR A 162 -3.84 -12.34 -1.92
CA THR A 162 -4.54 -11.38 -2.77
C THR A 162 -3.79 -10.06 -2.74
N VAL A 163 -3.35 -9.58 -3.91
CA VAL A 163 -2.77 -8.25 -4.03
C VAL A 163 -3.87 -7.22 -3.80
N LEU A 164 -3.66 -6.30 -2.85
CA LEU A 164 -4.61 -5.23 -2.61
C LEU A 164 -4.35 -4.08 -3.60
N PRO A 165 -5.39 -3.37 -4.05
CA PRO A 165 -5.22 -2.24 -4.95
C PRO A 165 -4.42 -1.13 -4.27
N GLY A 166 -3.63 -0.43 -5.07
CA GLY A 166 -2.84 0.73 -4.66
C GLY A 166 -1.32 0.46 -4.61
N VAL A 167 -0.55 1.53 -4.78
CA VAL A 167 0.89 1.57 -4.52
C VAL A 167 1.11 2.68 -3.51
N GLN A 168 2.02 2.46 -2.57
CA GLN A 168 2.56 3.51 -1.74
C GLN A 168 3.94 3.92 -2.27
N VAL A 169 4.19 5.22 -2.34
CA VAL A 169 5.51 5.76 -2.62
C VAL A 169 6.06 6.44 -1.37
N THR A 170 7.32 6.18 -1.05
CA THR A 170 8.02 6.77 0.08
C THR A 170 9.23 7.57 -0.41
N TYR A 171 9.37 8.78 0.12
CA TYR A 171 10.53 9.63 -0.07
C TYR A 171 10.89 10.32 1.25
N ASN A 172 12.16 10.21 1.68
CA ASN A 172 12.65 10.75 2.95
C ASN A 172 11.77 10.42 4.17
N GLY A 173 11.26 9.18 4.23
CA GLY A 173 10.42 8.70 5.34
C GLY A 173 8.96 9.18 5.30
N THR A 174 8.59 10.02 4.33
CA THR A 174 7.19 10.40 4.10
C THR A 174 6.59 9.46 3.07
N THR A 175 5.42 8.89 3.38
CA THR A 175 4.73 7.92 2.52
C THR A 175 3.38 8.45 2.11
N TYR A 176 3.03 8.27 0.84
CA TYR A 176 1.71 8.57 0.31
C TYR A 176 1.19 7.40 -0.53
N ASP A 177 -0.13 7.25 -0.54
CA ASP A 177 -0.81 6.37 -1.49
C ASP A 177 -0.83 7.07 -2.86
N LEU A 178 -0.36 6.37 -3.89
CA LEU A 178 -0.58 6.76 -5.28
C LEU A 178 -2.04 6.43 -5.63
N PRO A 179 -2.81 7.40 -6.16
CA PRO A 179 -4.13 7.10 -6.68
C PRO A 179 -4.08 5.93 -7.68
N ASN A 180 -5.03 5.02 -7.56
CA ASN A 180 -5.15 3.91 -8.49
C ASN A 180 -6.03 4.37 -9.64
N THR A 181 -5.47 4.50 -10.84
CA THR A 181 -6.28 4.66 -12.04
C THR A 181 -6.34 3.30 -12.70
N PRO A 182 -7.51 2.65 -12.79
CA PRO A 182 -7.63 1.35 -13.43
C PRO A 182 -6.97 1.40 -14.81
N ALA A 183 -6.06 0.46 -15.08
CA ALA A 183 -5.55 0.25 -16.42
C ALA A 183 -6.74 0.01 -17.37
N PRO A 184 -6.79 0.65 -18.55
CA PRO A 184 -7.68 0.19 -19.60
C PRO A 184 -7.35 -1.28 -19.87
N VAL A 185 -8.32 -2.18 -19.63
CA VAL A 185 -8.17 -3.59 -19.97
C VAL A 185 -7.97 -3.65 -21.48
N PRO A 186 -6.88 -4.25 -22.00
CA PRO A 186 -6.70 -4.42 -23.43
C PRO A 186 -7.94 -5.14 -23.99
N VAL A 187 -8.67 -4.47 -24.88
CA VAL A 187 -9.78 -5.10 -25.59
C VAL A 187 -9.14 -6.11 -26.56
N PRO A 188 -9.50 -7.40 -26.49
CA PRO A 188 -8.90 -8.45 -27.32
C PRO A 188 -9.18 -8.25 -28.82
#